data_AF-A0A1C3X909-F1
#
_entry.id   AF-A0A1C3X909-F1
#
_cell.length_a   1.000
_cell.length_b   1.000
_cell.length_c   1.000
_cell.angle_alpha   90.00
_cell.angle_beta   90.00
_cell.angle_gamma   90.00
#
_symmetry.space_group_name_H-M   'P 1'
#
loop_
_entity.id
_entity.type
_entity.pdbx_description
1 polymer ?
#
loop_
_entity_poly.entity_id
_entity_poly.type
_entity_poly.pdbx_seq_one_letter_code
_entity_poly.pdbx_strand_id
1 'polypeptide(L)'
;MTLSVDLFFSFRSPFSYLALPKTLKLVEDYDLAVNLRPVYPLAVRVPGFFKKASPNFIRYVVLDSTRVAQHEGIPFRFPRPDPSRTRRRSMSRPSSPTSTA
;
A
#
# COMPACT_ATOMS: atom_id res chain seq x y z
N MET A 1 16.42 -27.28 -3.97
CA MET A 1 15.08 -27.13 -3.38
C MET A 1 14.78 -25.65 -3.40
N THR A 2 13.70 -25.24 -4.06
CA THR A 2 13.32 -23.84 -4.18
C THR A 2 12.94 -23.28 -2.81
N LEU A 3 13.59 -22.19 -2.42
CA LEU A 3 13.26 -21.40 -1.24
C LEU A 3 11.91 -20.70 -1.47
N SER A 4 11.17 -20.38 -0.40
CA SER A 4 9.93 -19.62 -0.53
C SER A 4 9.80 -18.56 0.55
N VAL A 5 9.21 -17.42 0.19
CA VAL A 5 8.93 -16.31 1.11
C VAL A 5 7.54 -15.73 0.87
N ASP A 6 6.83 -15.44 1.96
CA ASP A 6 5.56 -14.72 1.91
C ASP A 6 5.81 -13.21 1.99
N LEU A 7 5.43 -12.47 0.94
CA LEU A 7 5.53 -11.02 0.88
C LEU A 7 4.19 -10.36 1.18
N PHE A 8 4.02 -9.89 2.43
CA PHE A 8 2.83 -9.13 2.83
C PHE A 8 2.90 -7.68 2.34
N PHE A 9 2.12 -7.34 1.32
CA PHE A 9 2.27 -6.08 0.58
C PHE A 9 1.10 -5.12 0.80
N SER A 10 1.36 -3.87 1.19
CA SER A 10 0.35 -2.82 1.27
C SER A 10 0.60 -1.75 0.22
N PHE A 11 -0.37 -1.53 -0.67
CA PHE A 11 -0.30 -0.46 -1.69
C PHE A 11 -0.28 0.96 -1.12
N ARG A 12 -0.60 1.12 0.17
CA ARG A 12 -0.51 2.40 0.90
C ARG A 12 0.77 2.55 1.72
N SER A 13 1.61 1.52 1.78
CA SER A 13 2.88 1.56 2.51
C SER A 13 4.01 1.93 1.55
N PRO A 14 4.71 3.06 1.78
CA PRO A 14 5.84 3.41 0.93
C PRO A 14 6.97 2.37 1.02
N PHE A 15 7.17 1.75 2.20
CA PHE A 15 8.18 0.71 2.39
C PHE A 15 7.86 -0.57 1.63
N SER A 16 6.59 -0.90 1.40
CA SER A 16 6.22 -2.05 0.55
C SER A 16 6.73 -1.83 -0.87
N TYR A 17 6.62 -0.61 -1.41
CA TYR A 17 7.19 -0.26 -2.71
C TYR A 17 8.73 -0.30 -2.69
N LEU A 18 9.37 0.28 -1.66
CA LEU A 18 10.84 0.32 -1.54
C LEU A 18 11.46 -1.08 -1.37
N ALA A 19 10.71 -2.06 -0.91
CA ALA A 19 11.18 -3.44 -0.80
C ALA A 19 11.31 -4.14 -2.17
N LEU A 20 10.56 -3.71 -3.19
CA LEU A 20 10.47 -4.42 -4.47
C LEU A 20 11.82 -4.64 -5.15
N PRO A 21 12.71 -3.63 -5.30
CA PRO A 21 13.99 -3.86 -5.97
C PRO A 21 14.85 -4.91 -5.26
N LYS A 22 14.83 -4.92 -3.92
CA LYS A 22 15.57 -5.91 -3.12
C LYS A 22 14.93 -7.30 -3.24
N THR A 23 13.61 -7.39 -3.25
CA THR A 23 12.90 -8.66 -3.49
C THR A 23 13.19 -9.23 -4.87
N LEU A 24 13.18 -8.40 -5.92
CA LEU A 24 13.50 -8.84 -7.28
C LEU A 24 14.94 -9.36 -7.36
N LYS A 25 15.89 -8.63 -6.76
CA LYS A 25 17.27 -9.08 -6.65
C LYS A 25 17.41 -10.42 -5.93
N LEU A 26 16.65 -10.67 -4.85
CA LEU A 26 16.66 -11.96 -4.17
C LEU A 26 16.11 -13.11 -5.04
N VAL A 27 15.16 -12.83 -5.93
CA VAL A 27 14.65 -13.82 -6.89
C VAL A 27 15.67 -14.10 -7.99
N GLU A 28 16.47 -13.11 -8.37
CA GLU A 28 17.55 -13.28 -9.36
C GLU A 28 18.76 -14.02 -8.77
N ASP A 29 19.16 -13.69 -7.55
CA ASP A 29 20.36 -14.22 -6.90
C ASP A 29 20.16 -15.64 -6.32
N TYR A 30 18.91 -16.06 -6.09
CA TYR A 30 18.58 -17.34 -5.44
C TYR A 30 17.44 -18.07 -6.15
N ASP A 31 17.40 -19.41 -6.03
CA ASP A 31 16.22 -20.23 -6.37
C ASP A 31 15.10 -19.95 -5.35
N LEU A 32 14.44 -18.80 -5.47
CA LEU A 32 13.46 -18.24 -4.53
C LEU A 32 12.11 -17.96 -5.21
N ALA A 33 11.04 -18.54 -4.66
CA ALA A 33 9.66 -18.21 -4.99
C ALA A 33 9.08 -17.18 -4.01
N VAL A 34 8.45 -16.12 -4.54
CA VAL A 34 7.79 -15.08 -3.75
C VAL A 34 6.27 -15.25 -3.82
N ASN A 35 5.66 -15.57 -2.69
CA ASN A 35 4.22 -15.62 -2.53
C ASN A 35 3.70 -14.23 -2.13
N LEU A 36 3.19 -13.46 -3.11
CA LEU A 36 2.65 -12.13 -2.84
C LEU A 36 1.30 -12.22 -2.10
N ARG A 37 1.20 -11.55 -0.94
CA ARG A 37 -0.02 -11.52 -0.10
C ARG A 37 -0.43 -10.07 0.16
N PRO A 38 -1.32 -9.49 -0.67
CA PRO A 38 -1.80 -8.13 -0.45
C PRO A 38 -2.52 -7.99 0.89
N VAL A 39 -2.23 -6.91 1.63
CA VAL A 39 -2.86 -6.60 2.92
C VAL A 39 -3.39 -5.18 2.97
N TYR A 40 -4.47 -4.99 3.72
CA TYR A 40 -5.04 -3.66 3.94
C TYR A 40 -4.06 -2.73 4.66
N PRO A 41 -4.18 -1.40 4.48
CA PRO A 41 -3.37 -0.43 5.22
C PRO A 41 -3.55 -0.59 6.73
N LEU A 42 -2.51 -0.33 7.52
CA LEU A 42 -2.54 -0.47 8.98
C LEU A 42 -3.67 0.35 9.63
N ALA A 43 -3.92 1.54 9.09
CA ALA A 43 -5.00 2.42 9.52
C ALA A 43 -6.41 1.81 9.41
N VAL A 44 -6.63 0.86 8.51
CA VAL A 44 -7.90 0.14 8.35
C VAL A 44 -7.96 -1.05 9.31
N ARG A 45 -6.82 -1.69 9.58
CA ARG A 45 -6.72 -2.89 10.42
C ARG A 45 -6.83 -2.59 11.92
N VAL A 46 -6.44 -1.39 12.35
CA VAL A 46 -6.43 -1.00 13.78
C VAL A 46 -7.49 0.08 14.03
N PRO A 47 -8.60 -0.23 14.70
CA PRO A 47 -9.61 0.75 15.09
C PRO A 47 -8.98 1.87 15.93
N GLY A 48 -9.21 3.12 15.53
CA GLY A 48 -8.68 4.28 16.25
C GLY A 48 -7.16 4.48 16.09
N PHE A 49 -6.52 3.87 15.08
CA PHE A 49 -5.10 4.02 14.82
C PHE A 49 -4.64 5.49 14.86
N PHE A 50 -5.30 6.37 14.10
CA PHE A 50 -4.95 7.79 14.06
C PHE A 50 -5.24 8.54 15.37
N LYS A 51 -6.11 8.03 16.24
CA LYS A 51 -6.36 8.62 17.56
C LYS A 51 -5.24 8.30 18.55
N LYS A 52 -4.54 7.18 18.36
CA LYS A 52 -3.47 6.69 19.23
C LYS A 52 -2.07 6.93 18.67
N ALA A 53 -1.96 7.13 17.35
CA ALA A 53 -0.69 7.37 16.69
C ALA A 53 -0.10 8.72 17.09
N SER A 54 1.23 8.77 17.21
CA SER A 54 1.94 10.03 17.41
C SER A 54 1.61 11.02 16.28
N PRO A 55 1.40 12.31 16.57
CA PRO A 55 1.23 13.34 15.55
C PRO A 55 2.37 13.37 14.52
N ASN A 56 3.57 12.94 14.91
CA ASN A 56 4.75 12.92 14.05
C ASN A 56 4.84 11.69 13.14
N PHE A 57 3.97 10.70 13.29
CA PHE A 57 4.05 9.43 12.56
C PHE A 57 4.06 9.64 11.04
N ILE A 58 3.10 10.40 10.50
CA ILE A 58 2.99 10.63 9.06
C ILE A 58 4.20 11.41 8.55
N ARG A 59 4.63 12.45 9.29
CA ARG A 59 5.80 13.25 8.93
C ARG A 59 7.06 12.39 8.87
N TYR A 60 7.25 11.53 9.86
CA TYR A 60 8.38 10.61 9.91
C TYR A 60 8.36 9.63 8.73
N VAL A 61 7.22 8.99 8.46
CA VAL A 61 7.09 8.04 7.34
C VAL A 61 7.43 8.71 6.01
N VAL A 62 6.97 9.94 5.78
CA VAL A 62 7.28 10.69 4.55
C VAL A 62 8.77 11.00 4.42
N LEU A 63 9.37 11.54 5.49
CA LEU A 63 10.79 11.90 5.49
C LEU A 63 11.68 10.67 5.31
N ASP A 64 11.43 9.60 6.07
CA ASP A 64 12.29 8.43 6.07
C ASP A 64 12.17 7.63 4.77
N SER A 65 10.96 7.40 4.26
CA SER A 65 10.79 6.70 2.98
C SER A 65 11.44 7.44 1.81
N THR A 66 11.38 8.78 1.81
CA THR A 66 12.06 9.61 0.80
C THR A 66 13.57 9.48 0.92
N ARG A 67 14.11 9.54 2.14
CA ARG A 67 15.54 9.37 2.42
C ARG A 67 16.06 8.01 1.97
N VAL A 68 15.32 6.93 2.26
CA VAL A 68 15.66 5.57 1.82
C VAL A 68 15.63 5.46 0.30
N ALA A 69 14.60 6.02 -0.35
CA ALA A 69 14.53 6.02 -1.81
C ALA A 69 15.72 6.73 -2.46
N GLN A 70 16.12 7.88 -1.92
CA GLN A 70 17.29 8.63 -2.40
C GLN A 70 18.58 7.85 -2.20
N HIS A 71 18.76 7.25 -1.03
CA HIS A 71 19.94 6.44 -0.72
C HIS A 71 20.10 5.25 -1.67
N GLU A 72 18.99 4.61 -2.04
CA GLU A 72 18.98 3.42 -2.89
C GLU A 72 18.79 3.76 -4.39
N GLY A 73 18.67 5.04 -4.76
CA GLY A 73 18.44 5.47 -6.14
C GLY A 73 17.08 5.05 -6.73
N ILE A 74 16.08 4.78 -5.89
CA ILE A 74 14.76 4.28 -6.31
C ILE A 74 13.86 5.47 -6.71
N PRO A 75 13.28 5.49 -7.93
CA PRO A 75 12.28 6.49 -8.30
C PRO A 75 11.08 6.40 -7.35
N PHE A 76 10.84 7.47 -6.59
CA PHE A 76 9.85 7.44 -5.51
C PHE A 76 9.03 8.73 -5.46
N ARG A 77 7.70 8.56 -5.40
CA ARG A 77 6.75 9.65 -5.23
C ARG A 77 5.51 9.14 -4.51
N PHE A 78 4.97 9.96 -3.60
CA PHE A 78 3.65 9.69 -3.02
C PHE A 78 2.55 9.88 -4.07
N PRO A 79 1.58 8.94 -4.16
CA PRO A 79 0.51 9.00 -5.15
C PRO A 79 -0.35 10.25 -4.94
N ARG A 80 -0.71 10.90 -6.06
CA ARG A 80 -1.62 12.05 -6.10
C ARG A 80 -2.68 11.82 -7.20
N PRO A 81 -3.99 11.73 -6.86
CA PRO A 81 -4.57 11.77 -5.52
C PRO A 81 -4.24 10.52 -4.70
N ASP A 82 -4.43 10.60 -3.38
CA ASP A 82 -4.30 9.45 -2.49
C ASP A 82 -5.25 8.31 -2.92
N PRO A 83 -4.78 7.05 -3.07
CA PRO A 83 -5.61 5.94 -3.49
C PRO A 83 -6.77 5.62 -2.53
N SER A 84 -6.67 5.97 -1.24
CA SER A 84 -7.82 5.83 -0.32
C SER A 84 -8.92 6.88 -0.57
N ARG A 85 -8.60 7.95 -1.31
CA ARG A 85 -9.52 9.02 -1.67
C ARG A 85 -10.11 8.75 -3.05
N THR A 86 -10.69 7.56 -3.23
CA THR A 86 -11.60 7.33 -4.35
C THR A 86 -12.83 8.20 -4.09
N ARG A 87 -13.04 9.22 -4.92
CA ARG A 87 -14.30 9.97 -4.96
C ARG A 87 -15.40 8.93 -5.16
N ARG A 88 -16.24 8.70 -4.15
CA ARG A 88 -17.49 7.96 -4.28
C ARG A 88 -18.35 8.77 -5.24
N ARG A 89 -18.12 8.62 -6.54
CA ARG A 89 -19.06 9.10 -7.55
C ARG A 89 -20.32 8.33 -7.19
N SER A 90 -21.31 9.03 -6.67
CA SER A 90 -22.60 8.47 -6.35
C SER A 90 -23.03 7.64 -7.55
N MET A 91 -22.96 6.31 -7.45
CA MET A 91 -23.85 5.47 -8.22
C MET A 91 -25.23 5.85 -7.70
N SER A 92 -25.84 6.85 -8.33
CA SER A 92 -27.28 7.04 -8.27
C SER A 92 -27.85 5.68 -8.63
N ARG A 93 -28.43 4.99 -7.65
CA ARG A 93 -29.22 3.79 -7.88
C ARG A 93 -30.22 4.16 -8.98
N PRO A 94 -30.39 3.36 -10.06
CA PRO A 94 -31.53 3.55 -10.92
C PRO A 94 -32.78 3.47 -10.04
N SER A 95 -33.61 4.51 -10.08
CA SER A 95 -34.93 4.50 -9.46
C SER A 95 -35.68 3.27 -9.98
N SER A 96 -36.22 2.47 -9.06
CA SER A 96 -37.12 1.36 -9.36
C SER A 96 -38.23 1.84 -10.30
N PRO A 97 -38.64 1.07 -11.32
CA PRO A 97 -39.80 1.44 -12.12
C PRO A 97 -41.04 1.39 -11.23
N THR A 98 -41.77 2.50 -11.21
CA THR A 98 -43.11 2.60 -10.63
C THR A 98 -44.00 1.55 -11.29
N SER A 99 -44.45 0.57 -10.52
CA SER A 99 -45.51 -0.35 -10.93
C SER A 99 -46.83 0.40 -10.87
N THR A 100 -47.33 0.85 -12.02
CA THR A 100 -48.73 1.24 -12.18
C THR A 100 -49.54 -0.04 -12.44
N ALA A 101 -50.43 -0.37 -11.52
CA ALA A 101 -51.60 -1.22 -11.72
C ALA A 101 -52.77 -0.58 -10.98
#